data_AF-A0A2N5YJ03-F1
#
_entry.id   AF-A0A2N5YJ03-F1
#
_cell.length_a   1.000
_cell.length_b   1.000
_cell.length_c   1.000
_cell.angle_alpha   90.00
_cell.angle_beta   90.00
_cell.angle_gamma   90.00
#
_symmetry.space_group_name_H-M   'P 1'
#
loop_
_entity.id
_entity.type
_entity.pdbx_description
1 polymer ?
#
loop_
_entity_poly.entity_id
_entity_poly.type
_entity_poly.pdbx_seq_one_letter_code
_entity_poly.pdbx_strand_id
1 'polypeptide(L)'
;MNEIICPHCNKAFKVDEAGYADILKQVRDHQFEEELHNRLQLAEKEKINAVKLAEAKLTNSLQEDLAKKDQEISELKVKKELELAEQLAKKESEIADMKSKIQNSETDKKLAVSEAIKAIEKERDNFANELKNKETEKLLLEKSLHEKFSAELKTKDDIIKLKDEEIALRKDMKLKLSTKMIGETLEQHCEAEFNKLRATGFQNAYFEKDNDSKTGSKGDFIYRESDEAGNEIISIMF
;
A
#
# COMPACT_ATOMS: atom_id res chain seq x y z
N MET A 1 -53.96 -43.90 133.82
CA MET A 1 -54.48 -42.52 133.73
C MET A 1 -53.46 -41.57 134.35
N ASN A 2 -52.71 -40.85 133.51
CA ASN A 2 -51.73 -39.85 133.95
C ASN A 2 -52.28 -38.45 133.60
N GLU A 3 -52.39 -37.56 134.59
CA GLU A 3 -52.79 -36.16 134.38
C GLU A 3 -51.57 -35.34 133.94
N ILE A 4 -51.68 -34.65 132.80
CA ILE A 4 -50.63 -33.79 132.26
C ILE A 4 -51.07 -32.34 132.41
N ILE A 5 -50.18 -31.50 132.94
CA ILE A 5 -50.44 -30.08 133.22
C ILE A 5 -49.76 -29.27 132.12
N CYS A 6 -50.51 -28.46 131.36
CA CYS A 6 -49.92 -27.62 130.32
C CYS A 6 -49.12 -26.47 130.97
N PRO A 7 -47.82 -26.31 130.63
CA PRO A 7 -46.97 -25.27 131.21
C PRO A 7 -47.31 -23.84 130.76
N HIS A 8 -48.19 -23.66 129.77
CA HIS A 8 -48.57 -22.33 129.24
C HIS A 8 -49.87 -21.78 129.85
N CYS A 9 -50.78 -22.62 130.35
CA CYS A 9 -52.06 -22.17 130.91
C CYS A 9 -52.49 -22.86 132.22
N ASN A 10 -51.65 -23.74 132.78
CA ASN A 10 -51.78 -24.38 134.09
C ASN A 10 -53.13 -25.08 134.39
N LYS A 11 -53.92 -25.43 133.37
CA LYS A 11 -55.09 -26.30 133.54
C LYS A 11 -54.70 -27.76 133.34
N ALA A 12 -55.16 -28.63 134.25
CA ALA A 12 -54.97 -30.07 134.18
C ALA A 12 -56.01 -30.69 133.23
N PHE A 13 -55.54 -31.45 132.25
CA PHE A 13 -56.39 -32.23 131.35
C PHE A 13 -56.05 -33.71 131.47
N LYS A 14 -57.09 -34.55 131.43
CA LYS A 14 -56.97 -36.01 131.47
C LYS A 14 -56.84 -36.50 130.04
N VAL A 15 -55.69 -37.09 129.72
CA VAL A 15 -55.45 -37.75 128.43
C VAL A 15 -55.84 -39.21 128.60
N ASP A 16 -56.81 -39.66 127.82
CA ASP A 16 -57.21 -41.06 127.70
C ASP A 16 -56.17 -41.84 126.87
N GLU A 17 -56.12 -43.17 127.03
CA GLU A 17 -55.19 -44.01 126.25
C GLU A 17 -55.39 -43.87 124.73
N ALA A 18 -56.61 -43.47 124.30
CA ALA A 18 -56.92 -43.13 122.91
C ALA A 18 -56.26 -41.80 122.46
N GLY A 19 -56.34 -40.73 123.26
CA GLY A 19 -55.73 -39.43 122.95
C GLY A 19 -54.20 -39.45 122.95
N TYR A 20 -53.55 -40.29 123.77
CA TYR A 20 -52.09 -40.49 123.70
C TYR A 20 -51.69 -41.25 122.43
N ALA A 21 -52.48 -42.24 122.01
CA ALA A 21 -52.27 -42.95 120.74
C ALA A 21 -52.46 -42.01 119.53
N ASP A 22 -53.41 -41.08 119.59
CA ASP A 22 -53.63 -40.06 118.55
C ASP A 22 -52.49 -39.05 118.46
N ILE A 23 -51.93 -38.59 119.58
CA ILE A 23 -50.75 -37.71 119.60
C ILE A 23 -49.51 -38.44 119.06
N LEU A 24 -49.28 -39.70 119.46
CA LEU A 24 -48.19 -40.52 118.91
C LEU A 24 -48.36 -40.75 117.41
N LYS A 25 -49.60 -40.95 116.95
CA LYS A 25 -49.93 -41.08 115.53
C LYS A 25 -49.67 -39.78 114.79
N GLN A 26 -50.07 -38.63 115.33
CA GLN A 26 -49.81 -37.32 114.74
C GLN A 26 -48.32 -37.00 114.60
N VAL A 27 -47.50 -37.31 115.62
CA VAL A 27 -46.03 -37.13 115.56
C VAL A 27 -45.41 -38.06 114.52
N ARG A 28 -45.86 -39.32 114.47
CA ARG A 28 -45.38 -40.30 113.49
C ARG A 28 -45.80 -39.94 112.06
N ASP A 29 -47.02 -39.47 111.87
CA ASP A 29 -47.55 -39.02 110.58
C ASP A 29 -46.82 -37.76 110.10
N HIS A 30 -46.54 -36.78 110.98
CA HIS A 30 -45.74 -35.59 110.63
C HIS A 30 -44.29 -35.95 110.28
N GLN A 31 -43.62 -36.79 111.09
CA GLN A 31 -42.26 -37.24 110.78
C GLN A 31 -42.22 -38.06 109.47
N PHE A 32 -43.26 -38.84 109.19
CA PHE A 32 -43.38 -39.58 107.94
C PHE A 32 -43.61 -38.65 106.75
N GLU A 33 -44.46 -37.63 106.87
CA GLU A 33 -44.65 -36.61 105.83
C GLU A 33 -43.35 -35.83 105.54
N GLU A 34 -42.60 -35.49 106.58
CA GLU A 34 -41.31 -34.81 106.45
C GLU A 34 -40.26 -35.70 105.77
N GLU A 35 -40.19 -36.99 106.14
CA GLU A 35 -39.32 -37.96 105.47
C GLU A 35 -39.74 -38.21 104.01
N LEU A 36 -41.05 -38.31 103.75
CA LEU A 36 -41.62 -38.45 102.41
C LEU A 36 -41.27 -37.23 101.54
N HIS A 37 -41.42 -36.02 102.09
CA HIS A 37 -41.07 -34.78 101.41
C HIS A 37 -39.57 -34.71 101.09
N ASN A 38 -38.71 -35.07 102.04
CA ASN A 38 -37.26 -35.13 101.84
C ASN A 38 -36.88 -36.15 100.75
N ARG A 39 -37.51 -37.34 100.73
CA ARG A 39 -37.29 -38.33 99.67
C ARG A 39 -37.79 -37.86 98.31
N LEU A 40 -38.95 -37.21 98.24
CA LEU A 40 -39.47 -36.63 97.01
C LEU A 40 -38.55 -35.52 96.48
N GLN A 41 -38.03 -34.64 97.35
CA GLN A 41 -37.06 -33.63 96.95
C GLN A 41 -35.73 -34.23 96.47
N LEU A 42 -35.25 -35.30 97.10
CA LEU A 42 -34.06 -36.02 96.64
C LEU A 42 -34.31 -36.66 95.28
N ALA A 43 -35.45 -37.33 95.08
CA ALA A 43 -35.83 -37.92 93.81
C ALA A 43 -36.00 -36.86 92.70
N GLU A 44 -36.56 -35.70 93.00
CA GLU A 44 -36.64 -34.57 92.06
C GLU A 44 -35.25 -34.05 91.69
N LYS A 45 -34.36 -33.88 92.66
CA LYS A 45 -32.97 -33.45 92.42
C LYS A 45 -32.21 -34.48 91.57
N GLU A 46 -32.37 -35.76 91.86
CA GLU A 46 -31.78 -36.85 91.06
C GLU A 46 -32.31 -36.85 89.63
N LYS A 47 -33.63 -36.67 89.45
CA LYS A 47 -34.24 -36.57 88.12
C LYS A 47 -33.72 -35.36 87.35
N ILE A 48 -33.63 -34.19 87.97
CA ILE A 48 -33.08 -32.97 87.36
C ILE A 48 -31.62 -33.18 86.96
N ASN A 49 -30.81 -33.80 87.83
CA ASN A 49 -29.42 -34.09 87.54
C ASN A 49 -29.26 -35.11 86.41
N ALA A 50 -30.10 -36.15 86.37
CA ALA A 50 -30.12 -37.13 85.29
C ALA A 50 -30.46 -36.48 83.94
N VAL A 51 -31.42 -35.56 83.91
CA VAL A 51 -31.77 -34.79 82.71
C VAL A 51 -30.60 -33.89 82.28
N LYS A 52 -29.99 -33.14 83.20
CA LYS A 52 -28.81 -32.31 82.90
C LYS A 52 -27.64 -33.12 82.36
N LEU A 53 -27.40 -34.32 82.90
CA LEU A 53 -26.36 -35.23 82.41
C LEU A 53 -26.69 -35.74 80.99
N ALA A 54 -27.97 -36.03 80.71
CA ALA A 54 -28.41 -36.42 79.38
C ALA A 54 -28.26 -35.27 78.37
N GLU A 55 -28.66 -34.05 78.74
CA GLU A 55 -28.46 -32.84 77.95
C GLU A 55 -26.98 -32.59 77.66
N ALA A 56 -26.12 -32.65 78.67
CA ALA A 56 -24.68 -32.46 78.52
C ALA A 56 -24.02 -33.52 77.61
N LYS A 57 -24.47 -34.78 77.71
CA LYS A 57 -24.01 -35.85 76.80
C LYS A 57 -24.44 -35.57 75.36
N LEU A 58 -25.69 -35.13 75.18
CA LEU A 58 -26.24 -34.81 73.86
C LEU A 58 -25.51 -33.61 73.23
N THR A 59 -25.26 -32.56 74.01
CA THR A 59 -24.52 -31.38 73.53
C THR A 59 -23.09 -31.76 73.14
N ASN A 60 -22.42 -32.61 73.93
CA ASN A 60 -21.08 -33.08 73.59
C ASN A 60 -21.09 -33.91 72.29
N SER A 61 -22.03 -34.85 72.12
CA SER A 61 -22.12 -35.62 70.87
C SER A 61 -22.42 -34.73 69.65
N LEU A 62 -23.30 -33.75 69.81
CA LEU A 62 -23.59 -32.78 68.73
C LEU A 62 -22.38 -31.91 68.42
N GLN A 63 -21.61 -31.52 69.43
CA GLN A 63 -20.40 -30.72 69.25
C GLN A 63 -19.28 -31.50 68.57
N GLU A 64 -19.15 -32.80 68.86
CA GLU A 64 -18.25 -33.72 68.13
C GLU A 64 -18.66 -33.89 66.68
N ASP A 65 -19.96 -34.07 66.41
CA ASP A 65 -20.45 -34.23 65.03
C ASP A 65 -20.34 -32.93 64.23
N LEU A 66 -20.58 -31.78 64.85
CA LEU A 66 -20.32 -30.47 64.24
C LEU A 66 -18.83 -30.30 63.92
N ALA A 67 -17.93 -30.66 64.84
CA ALA A 67 -16.50 -30.57 64.59
C ALA A 67 -16.05 -31.46 63.41
N LYS A 68 -16.60 -32.68 63.30
CA LYS A 68 -16.34 -33.57 62.14
C LYS A 68 -16.86 -32.94 60.85
N LYS A 69 -18.07 -32.36 60.86
CA LYS A 69 -18.65 -31.72 59.68
C LYS A 69 -17.87 -30.48 59.26
N ASP A 70 -17.44 -29.65 60.20
CA ASP A 70 -16.59 -28.50 59.92
C ASP A 70 -15.25 -28.91 59.34
N GLN A 71 -14.67 -30.01 59.83
CA GLN A 71 -13.45 -30.57 59.25
C GLN A 71 -13.69 -31.05 57.80
N GLU A 72 -14.73 -31.84 57.54
CA GLU A 72 -15.10 -32.28 56.18
C GLU A 72 -15.33 -31.09 55.24
N ILE A 73 -16.02 -30.05 55.70
CA ILE A 73 -16.28 -28.83 54.92
C ILE A 73 -14.96 -28.12 54.61
N SER A 74 -14.04 -28.02 55.58
CA SER A 74 -12.73 -27.40 55.37
C SER A 74 -11.89 -28.16 54.34
N GLU A 75 -11.87 -29.49 54.42
CA GLU A 75 -11.14 -30.36 53.48
C GLU A 75 -11.73 -30.27 52.07
N LEU A 76 -13.06 -30.27 51.94
CA LEU A 76 -13.74 -30.14 50.66
C LEU A 76 -13.53 -28.76 50.03
N LYS A 77 -13.47 -27.69 50.83
CA LYS A 77 -13.15 -26.34 50.34
C LYS A 77 -11.74 -26.29 49.79
N VAL A 78 -10.74 -26.80 50.53
CA VAL A 78 -9.34 -26.83 50.08
C VAL A 78 -9.20 -27.66 48.80
N LYS A 79 -9.84 -28.84 48.72
CA LYS A 79 -9.83 -29.66 47.50
C LYS A 79 -10.42 -28.92 46.29
N LYS A 80 -11.57 -28.26 46.47
CA LYS A 80 -12.19 -27.47 45.40
C LYS A 80 -11.32 -26.28 44.97
N GLU A 81 -10.68 -25.59 45.91
CA GLU A 81 -9.77 -24.48 45.60
C GLU A 81 -8.55 -24.97 44.83
N LEU A 82 -7.98 -26.11 45.21
CA LEU A 82 -6.87 -26.75 44.47
C LEU A 82 -7.29 -27.17 43.06
N GLU A 83 -8.43 -27.85 42.91
CA GLU A 83 -8.96 -28.25 41.59
C GLU A 83 -9.23 -27.03 40.70
N LEU A 84 -9.79 -25.96 41.27
CA LEU A 84 -10.02 -24.71 40.55
C LEU A 84 -8.69 -24.07 40.12
N ALA A 85 -7.70 -24.01 41.01
CA ALA A 85 -6.38 -23.48 40.72
C ALA A 85 -5.68 -24.29 39.61
N GLU A 86 -5.75 -25.61 39.65
CA GLU A 86 -5.20 -26.48 38.60
C GLU A 86 -5.89 -26.27 37.24
N GLN A 87 -7.22 -26.17 37.23
CA GLN A 87 -7.97 -25.90 36.00
C GLN A 87 -7.65 -24.51 35.43
N LEU A 88 -7.50 -23.51 36.29
CA LEU A 88 -7.10 -22.16 35.88
C LEU A 88 -5.68 -22.16 35.31
N ALA A 89 -4.72 -22.81 35.97
CA ALA A 89 -3.36 -22.92 35.47
C ALA A 89 -3.29 -23.63 34.11
N LYS A 90 -4.06 -24.71 33.91
CA LYS A 90 -4.17 -25.39 32.60
C LYS A 90 -4.73 -24.46 31.53
N LYS A 91 -5.83 -23.75 31.81
CA LYS A 91 -6.41 -22.79 30.88
C LYS A 91 -5.48 -21.64 30.56
N GLU A 92 -4.76 -21.12 31.55
CA GLU A 92 -3.77 -20.05 31.33
C GLU A 92 -2.63 -20.51 30.43
N SER A 93 -2.13 -21.74 30.62
CA SER A 93 -1.14 -22.36 29.74
C SER A 93 -1.68 -22.52 28.31
N GLU A 94 -2.90 -23.06 28.14
CA GLU A 94 -3.52 -23.21 26.83
C GLU A 94 -3.76 -21.86 26.13
N ILE A 95 -4.16 -20.83 26.89
CA ILE A 95 -4.32 -19.47 26.36
C ILE A 95 -2.97 -18.89 25.94
N ALA A 96 -1.90 -19.10 26.71
CA ALA A 96 -0.56 -18.67 26.35
C ALA A 96 -0.07 -19.37 25.06
N ASP A 97 -0.29 -20.67 24.94
CA ASP A 97 0.06 -21.46 23.75
C ASP A 97 -0.75 -21.06 22.52
N MET A 98 -2.05 -20.79 22.68
CA MET A 98 -2.87 -20.29 21.58
C MET A 98 -2.46 -18.88 21.16
N LYS A 99 -2.15 -17.99 22.12
CA LYS A 99 -1.66 -16.63 21.80
C LYS A 99 -0.34 -16.67 21.06
N SER A 100 0.60 -17.52 21.45
CA SER A 100 1.89 -17.65 20.75
C SER A 100 1.71 -18.19 19.32
N LYS A 101 0.84 -19.19 19.12
CA LYS A 101 0.49 -19.69 17.78
C LYS A 101 -0.17 -18.63 16.90
N ILE A 102 -1.09 -17.83 17.46
CA ILE A 102 -1.74 -16.74 16.74
C ILE A 102 -0.71 -15.69 16.34
N GLN A 103 0.14 -15.25 17.27
CA GLN A 103 1.19 -14.27 16.99
C GLN A 103 2.15 -14.76 15.90
N ASN A 104 2.60 -16.01 15.96
CA ASN A 104 3.45 -16.61 14.93
C ASN A 104 2.75 -16.65 13.56
N SER A 105 1.48 -17.06 13.53
CA SER A 105 0.72 -17.07 12.26
C SER A 105 0.53 -15.65 11.70
N GLU A 106 0.30 -14.66 12.55
CA GLU A 106 0.20 -13.26 12.14
C GLU A 106 1.54 -12.72 11.62
N THR A 107 2.66 -13.06 12.25
CA THR A 107 3.99 -12.67 11.76
C THR A 107 4.31 -13.33 10.44
N ASP A 108 3.99 -14.61 10.27
CA ASP A 108 4.20 -15.36 9.01
C ASP A 108 3.37 -14.76 7.88
N LYS A 109 2.10 -14.42 8.15
CA LYS A 109 1.23 -13.73 7.17
C LYS A 109 1.79 -12.36 6.79
N LYS A 110 2.24 -11.56 7.76
CA LYS A 110 2.85 -10.25 7.49
C LYS A 110 4.14 -10.39 6.67
N LEU A 111 4.95 -11.40 6.96
CA LEU A 111 6.18 -11.69 6.21
C LEU A 111 5.85 -12.08 4.77
N ALA A 112 4.95 -13.04 4.58
CA ALA A 112 4.52 -13.50 3.25
C ALA A 112 3.94 -12.36 2.40
N VAL A 113 3.11 -11.49 3.00
CA VAL A 113 2.58 -10.29 2.32
C VAL A 113 3.70 -9.31 1.98
N SER A 114 4.64 -9.06 2.90
CA SER A 114 5.78 -8.17 2.64
C SER A 114 6.69 -8.70 1.53
N GLU A 115 6.95 -10.01 1.50
CA GLU A 115 7.75 -10.65 0.45
C GLU A 115 7.05 -10.58 -0.91
N ALA A 116 5.74 -10.85 -0.96
CA ALA A 116 4.95 -10.71 -2.18
C ALA A 116 4.94 -9.26 -2.70
N ILE A 117 4.76 -8.28 -1.80
CA ILE A 117 4.82 -6.85 -2.16
C ILE A 117 6.20 -6.50 -2.70
N LYS A 118 7.28 -6.92 -2.04
CA LYS A 118 8.66 -6.65 -2.50
C LYS A 118 8.95 -7.24 -3.88
N ALA A 119 8.45 -8.45 -4.15
CA ALA A 119 8.58 -9.07 -5.46
C ALA A 119 7.86 -8.24 -6.54
N ILE A 120 6.61 -7.84 -6.27
CA ILE A 120 5.80 -7.02 -7.18
C ILE A 120 6.43 -5.63 -7.37
N GLU A 121 6.93 -4.98 -6.31
CA GLU A 121 7.60 -3.70 -6.39
C GLU A 121 8.85 -3.77 -7.27
N LYS A 122 9.65 -4.84 -7.13
CA LYS A 122 10.84 -5.04 -7.96
C LYS A 122 10.47 -5.25 -9.43
N GLU A 123 9.44 -6.05 -9.71
CA GLU A 123 8.95 -6.24 -11.08
C GLU A 123 8.43 -4.92 -11.67
N ARG A 124 7.64 -4.16 -10.91
CA ARG A 124 7.14 -2.84 -11.30
C ARG A 124 8.29 -1.89 -11.63
N ASP A 125 9.29 -1.81 -10.77
CA ASP A 125 10.42 -0.90 -10.94
C ASP A 125 11.28 -1.31 -12.15
N ASN A 126 11.47 -2.61 -12.37
CA ASN A 126 12.13 -3.11 -13.58
C ASN A 126 11.35 -2.73 -14.84
N PHE A 127 10.04 -2.98 -14.89
CA PHE A 127 9.21 -2.61 -16.03
C PHE A 127 9.15 -1.10 -16.27
N ALA A 128 9.10 -0.30 -15.21
CA ALA A 128 9.13 1.16 -15.31
C ALA A 128 10.45 1.65 -15.92
N ASN A 129 11.57 1.06 -15.51
CA ASN A 129 12.89 1.37 -16.07
C ASN A 129 13.02 0.92 -17.53
N GLU A 130 12.56 -0.29 -17.86
CA GLU A 130 12.55 -0.79 -19.24
C GLU A 130 11.70 0.09 -20.16
N LEU A 131 10.51 0.49 -19.71
CA LEU A 131 9.61 1.35 -20.47
C LEU A 131 10.25 2.72 -20.71
N LYS A 132 10.83 3.32 -19.67
CA LYS A 132 11.57 4.60 -19.80
C LYS A 132 12.74 4.46 -20.78
N ASN A 133 13.52 3.39 -20.70
CA ASN A 133 14.62 3.14 -21.63
C ASN A 133 14.10 3.01 -23.06
N LYS A 134 13.04 2.25 -23.29
CA LYS A 134 12.41 2.09 -24.62
C LYS A 134 11.87 3.41 -25.17
N GLU A 135 11.26 4.24 -24.35
CA GLU A 135 10.83 5.59 -24.75
C GLU A 135 12.02 6.47 -25.14
N THR A 136 13.11 6.44 -24.36
CA THR A 136 14.32 7.21 -24.71
C THR A 136 14.98 6.69 -25.98
N GLU A 137 15.09 5.37 -26.18
CA GLU A 137 15.58 4.77 -27.42
C GLU A 137 14.74 5.19 -28.62
N LYS A 138 13.40 5.16 -28.50
CA LYS A 138 12.49 5.59 -29.55
C LYS A 138 12.69 7.06 -29.91
N LEU A 139 12.76 7.94 -28.91
CA LEU A 139 12.97 9.37 -29.12
C LEU A 139 14.33 9.66 -29.79
N LEU A 140 15.38 8.94 -29.40
CA LEU A 140 16.70 9.07 -30.02
C LEU A 140 16.69 8.57 -31.47
N LEU A 141 16.01 7.45 -31.74
CA LEU A 141 15.85 6.90 -33.08
C LEU A 141 15.06 7.86 -33.98
N GLU A 142 13.96 8.42 -33.46
CA GLU A 142 13.13 9.39 -34.17
C GLU A 142 13.93 10.66 -34.51
N LYS A 143 14.68 11.21 -33.55
CA LYS A 143 15.58 12.34 -33.80
C LYS A 143 16.66 12.02 -34.82
N SER A 144 17.33 10.86 -34.70
CA SER A 144 18.37 10.44 -35.64
C SER A 144 17.82 10.27 -37.06
N LEU A 145 16.64 9.69 -37.21
CA LEU A 145 15.97 9.56 -38.51
C LEU A 145 15.60 10.94 -39.06
N HIS A 146 15.02 11.81 -38.24
CA HIS A 146 14.66 13.16 -38.65
C HIS A 146 15.90 13.98 -39.10
N GLU A 147 16.99 13.91 -38.34
CA GLU A 147 18.26 14.54 -38.70
C GLU A 147 18.80 14.01 -40.03
N LYS A 148 18.85 12.68 -40.23
CA LYS A 148 19.28 12.05 -41.49
C LYS A 148 18.43 12.49 -42.68
N PHE A 149 17.10 12.41 -42.56
CA PHE A 149 16.20 12.85 -43.63
C PHE A 149 16.33 14.35 -43.91
N SER A 150 16.48 15.18 -42.87
CA SER A 150 16.68 16.62 -43.05
C SER A 150 18.00 16.94 -43.76
N ALA A 151 19.07 16.18 -43.46
CA ALA A 151 20.36 16.32 -44.12
C ALA A 151 20.27 15.86 -45.59
N GLU A 152 19.64 14.72 -45.85
CA GLU A 152 19.41 14.23 -47.22
C GLU A 152 18.58 15.22 -48.05
N LEU A 153 17.52 15.79 -47.49
CA LEU A 153 16.71 16.81 -48.17
C LEU A 153 17.55 18.05 -48.49
N LYS A 154 18.33 18.57 -47.54
CA LYS A 154 19.25 19.69 -47.79
C LYS A 154 20.24 19.37 -48.90
N THR A 155 20.85 18.19 -48.88
CA THR A 155 21.80 17.80 -49.96
C THR A 155 21.11 17.70 -51.32
N LYS A 156 19.87 17.21 -51.39
CA LYS A 156 19.08 17.19 -52.63
C LYS A 156 18.77 18.60 -53.11
N ASP A 157 18.34 19.48 -52.21
CA ASP A 157 18.05 20.88 -52.54
C ASP A 157 19.31 21.62 -53.04
N ASP A 158 20.46 21.39 -52.42
CA ASP A 158 21.73 21.97 -52.84
C ASP A 158 22.17 21.43 -54.22
N ILE A 159 21.99 20.13 -54.48
CA ILE A 159 22.24 19.54 -55.81
C ILE A 159 21.32 20.15 -56.87
N ILE A 160 20.02 20.31 -56.56
CA ILE A 160 19.05 20.91 -57.48
C ILE A 160 19.46 22.35 -57.80
N LYS A 161 19.83 23.16 -56.81
CA LYS A 161 20.32 24.53 -57.03
C LYS A 161 21.54 24.57 -57.95
N LEU A 162 22.55 23.74 -57.70
CA LEU A 162 23.74 23.66 -58.54
C LEU A 162 23.39 23.24 -59.97
N LYS A 163 22.43 22.33 -60.14
CA LYS A 163 21.96 21.91 -61.46
C LYS A 163 21.16 23.00 -62.16
N ASP A 164 20.32 23.74 -61.46
CA ASP A 164 19.58 24.86 -62.01
C ASP A 164 20.52 26.01 -62.42
N GLU A 165 21.55 26.30 -61.64
CA GLU A 165 22.62 27.25 -61.98
C GLU A 165 23.39 26.79 -63.24
N GLU A 166 23.75 25.50 -63.32
CA GLU A 166 24.42 24.92 -64.49
C GLU A 166 23.51 24.99 -65.74
N ILE A 167 22.21 24.70 -65.60
CA ILE A 167 21.21 24.82 -66.66
C ILE A 167 21.09 26.27 -67.11
N ALA A 168 21.02 27.23 -66.19
CA ALA A 168 20.93 28.65 -66.49
C ALA A 168 22.16 29.14 -67.27
N LEU A 169 23.36 28.79 -66.80
CA LEU A 169 24.61 29.13 -67.48
C LEU A 169 24.69 28.52 -68.88
N ARG A 170 24.30 27.24 -69.05
CA ARG A 170 24.27 26.60 -70.38
C ARG A 170 23.21 27.21 -71.29
N LYS A 171 22.05 27.60 -70.78
CA LYS A 171 21.03 28.32 -71.54
C LYS A 171 21.55 29.68 -72.01
N ASP A 172 22.21 30.44 -71.15
CA ASP A 172 22.82 31.73 -71.50
C ASP A 172 23.95 31.57 -72.53
N MET A 173 24.85 30.61 -72.33
CA MET A 173 25.91 30.27 -73.31
C MET A 173 25.33 29.86 -74.66
N LYS A 174 24.29 29.02 -74.68
CA LYS A 174 23.61 28.60 -75.92
C LYS A 174 22.94 29.78 -76.61
N LEU A 175 22.29 30.67 -75.87
CA LEU A 175 21.70 31.90 -76.42
C LEU A 175 22.76 32.79 -77.07
N LYS A 176 23.87 33.05 -76.38
CA LYS A 176 24.99 33.87 -76.89
C LYS A 176 25.70 33.25 -78.09
N LEU A 177 25.94 31.94 -78.06
CA LEU A 177 26.53 31.22 -79.18
C LEU A 177 25.55 31.17 -80.36
N SER A 178 24.26 30.95 -80.13
CA SER A 178 23.27 30.92 -81.20
C SER A 178 23.15 32.27 -81.90
N THR A 179 23.12 33.39 -81.16
CA THR A 179 23.02 34.72 -81.78
C THR A 179 24.29 35.07 -82.54
N LYS A 180 25.46 34.76 -81.98
CA LYS A 180 26.75 35.01 -82.64
C LYS A 180 26.95 34.11 -83.87
N MET A 181 26.68 32.82 -83.76
CA MET A 181 26.78 31.88 -84.88
C MET A 181 25.77 32.22 -85.97
N ILE A 182 24.52 32.58 -85.64
CA ILE A 182 23.54 33.01 -86.65
C ILE A 182 24.04 34.26 -87.39
N GLY A 183 24.58 35.26 -86.69
CA GLY A 183 25.17 36.45 -87.30
C GLY A 183 26.34 36.11 -88.22
N GLU A 184 27.35 35.38 -87.72
CA GLU A 184 28.53 35.00 -88.50
C GLU A 184 28.18 34.10 -89.70
N THR A 185 27.23 33.18 -89.55
CA THR A 185 26.78 32.31 -90.66
C THR A 185 25.97 33.09 -91.69
N LEU A 186 25.16 34.06 -91.26
CA LEU A 186 24.40 34.92 -92.17
C LEU A 186 25.33 35.85 -92.97
N GLU A 187 26.30 36.46 -92.30
CA GLU A 187 27.35 37.27 -92.93
C GLU A 187 28.10 36.48 -94.00
N GLN A 188 28.62 35.29 -93.66
CA GLN A 188 29.29 34.40 -94.61
C GLN A 188 28.38 33.95 -95.76
N HIS A 189 27.10 33.69 -95.46
CA HIS A 189 26.13 33.31 -96.50
C HIS A 189 25.88 34.45 -97.49
N CYS A 190 25.66 35.68 -96.99
CA CYS A 190 25.50 36.87 -97.83
C CYS A 190 26.75 37.12 -98.69
N GLU A 191 27.95 36.98 -98.12
CA GLU A 191 29.22 37.07 -98.85
C GLU A 191 29.32 36.01 -99.97
N ALA A 192 28.99 34.77 -99.65
CA ALA A 192 29.05 33.67 -100.62
C ALA A 192 28.02 33.84 -101.75
N GLU A 193 26.78 34.24 -101.45
CA GLU A 193 25.75 34.49 -102.47
C GLU A 193 26.11 35.69 -103.35
N PHE A 194 26.66 36.76 -102.78
CA PHE A 194 27.17 37.89 -103.56
C PHE A 194 28.27 37.44 -104.52
N ASN A 195 29.25 36.68 -104.04
CA ASN A 195 30.36 36.20 -104.87
C ASN A 195 29.93 35.27 -106.01
N LYS A 196 28.84 34.50 -105.85
CA LYS A 196 28.25 33.71 -106.95
C LYS A 196 27.70 34.61 -108.07
N LEU A 197 27.00 35.68 -107.72
CA LEU A 197 26.40 36.62 -108.68
C LEU A 197 27.39 37.68 -109.18
N ARG A 198 28.52 37.87 -108.49
CA ARG A 198 29.55 38.87 -108.79
C ARG A 198 30.03 38.79 -110.23
N ALA A 199 30.38 37.59 -110.70
CA ALA A 199 30.89 37.39 -112.05
C ALA A 199 29.84 37.71 -113.15
N THR A 200 28.55 37.55 -112.85
CA THR A 200 27.47 37.70 -113.82
C THR A 200 26.84 39.09 -113.87
N GLY A 201 26.82 39.82 -112.75
CA GLY A 201 26.11 41.09 -112.65
C GLY A 201 26.87 42.24 -112.00
N PHE A 202 27.97 41.97 -111.29
CA PHE A 202 28.67 42.96 -110.46
C PHE A 202 30.19 42.78 -110.56
N GLN A 203 30.72 42.83 -111.79
CA GLN A 203 32.11 42.43 -112.08
C GLN A 203 33.16 43.33 -111.42
N ASN A 204 32.84 44.62 -111.26
CA ASN A 204 33.71 45.61 -110.63
C ASN A 204 33.31 45.94 -109.19
N ALA A 205 32.44 45.11 -108.59
CA ALA A 205 32.01 45.26 -107.21
C ALA A 205 32.58 44.16 -106.32
N TYR A 206 32.76 44.52 -105.07
CA TYR A 206 33.34 43.69 -104.03
C TYR A 206 32.48 43.82 -102.78
N PHE A 207 32.32 42.71 -102.06
CA PHE A 207 31.59 42.65 -100.82
C PHE A 207 32.32 41.70 -99.87
N GLU A 208 32.95 42.27 -98.86
CA GLU A 208 33.77 41.54 -97.90
C GLU A 208 33.82 42.32 -96.58
N LYS A 209 34.25 41.64 -95.52
CA LYS A 209 34.38 42.24 -94.20
C LYS A 209 35.61 43.14 -94.14
N ASP A 210 35.43 44.40 -93.79
CA ASP A 210 36.56 45.32 -93.63
C ASP A 210 37.48 44.84 -92.50
N ASN A 211 38.79 44.88 -92.72
CA ASN A 211 39.78 44.36 -91.78
C ASN A 211 40.83 45.42 -91.39
N ASP A 212 40.63 46.71 -91.71
CA ASP A 212 41.51 47.79 -91.24
C ASP A 212 41.20 48.16 -89.77
N SER A 213 41.56 47.27 -88.84
CA SER A 213 41.27 47.38 -87.41
C SER A 213 42.23 48.31 -86.65
N LYS A 214 42.44 49.56 -87.11
CA LYS A 214 43.32 50.53 -86.41
C LYS A 214 42.74 51.10 -85.11
N THR A 215 41.44 50.90 -84.85
CA THR A 215 40.75 51.50 -83.68
C THR A 215 39.84 50.54 -82.90
N GLY A 216 40.00 49.23 -83.09
CA GLY A 216 39.43 48.21 -82.19
C GLY A 216 37.91 47.96 -82.25
N SER A 217 37.17 48.58 -83.17
CA SER A 217 35.80 48.16 -83.48
C SER A 217 35.80 47.02 -84.51
N LYS A 218 34.83 46.11 -84.40
CA LYS A 218 34.63 45.02 -85.37
C LYS A 218 34.42 45.65 -86.76
N GLY A 219 35.09 45.10 -87.77
CA GLY A 219 34.90 45.55 -89.14
C GLY A 219 33.54 45.14 -89.67
N ASP A 220 32.84 46.10 -90.26
CA ASP A 220 31.55 45.93 -90.91
C ASP A 220 31.73 45.39 -92.33
N PHE A 221 30.68 44.81 -92.92
CA PHE A 221 30.76 44.37 -94.30
C PHE A 221 30.66 45.58 -95.24
N ILE A 222 31.61 45.71 -96.17
CA ILE A 222 31.65 46.82 -97.10
C ILE A 222 31.33 46.31 -98.50
N TYR A 223 30.28 46.85 -99.09
CA TYR A 223 30.07 46.82 -100.53
C TYR A 223 30.81 47.99 -101.16
N ARG A 224 31.71 47.73 -102.11
CA ARG A 224 32.39 48.77 -102.89
C ARG A 224 32.34 48.44 -104.37
N GLU A 225 32.00 49.43 -105.19
CA GLU A 225 31.93 49.29 -106.65
C GLU A 225 32.78 50.36 -107.30
N SER A 226 33.56 49.97 -108.32
CA SER A 226 34.44 50.87 -109.06
C SER A 226 34.07 50.94 -110.54
N ASP A 227 34.36 52.08 -111.18
CA ASP A 227 34.24 52.24 -112.62
C ASP A 227 35.38 51.53 -113.38
N GLU A 228 35.31 51.49 -114.72
CA GLU A 228 36.34 50.87 -115.56
C GLU A 228 37.72 51.56 -115.45
N ALA A 229 37.78 52.78 -114.92
CA ALA A 229 39.00 53.52 -114.67
C ALA A 229 39.54 53.34 -113.23
N GLY A 230 38.86 52.55 -112.40
CA GLY A 230 39.22 52.25 -111.02
C GLY A 230 38.80 53.32 -110.00
N ASN A 231 37.94 54.27 -110.36
CA ASN A 231 37.38 55.24 -109.42
C ASN A 231 36.19 54.62 -108.68
N GLU A 232 36.13 54.86 -107.37
CA GLU A 232 35.03 54.38 -106.52
C GLU A 232 33.72 55.10 -106.86
N ILE A 233 32.71 54.34 -107.29
CA ILE A 233 31.38 54.85 -107.62
C ILE A 233 30.52 54.93 -106.36
N ILE A 234 30.51 53.84 -105.59
CA ILE A 234 29.72 53.73 -104.37
C ILE A 234 30.43 52.83 -103.36
N SER A 235 30.32 53.20 -102.09
CA SER A 235 30.77 52.40 -100.96
C SER A 235 29.74 52.50 -99.86
N ILE A 236 29.27 51.34 -99.40
CA ILE A 236 28.25 51.21 -98.36
C ILE A 236 28.77 50.22 -97.32
N MET A 237 28.75 50.66 -96.07
CA MET A 237 29.09 49.87 -94.89
C MET A 237 27.79 49.36 -94.24
N PHE A 238 27.72 48.06 -93.95
CA PHE A 238 26.55 47.35 -93.43
C PHE A 238 26.76 46.82 -92.01
#